data_AF-A0A371HSS3-F1
#
_entry.id   AF-A0A371HSS3-F1
#
_cell.length_a   1.000
_cell.length_b   1.000
_cell.length_c   1.000
_cell.angle_alpha   90.00
_cell.angle_beta   90.00
_cell.angle_gamma   90.00
#
_symmetry.space_group_name_H-M   'P 1'
#
loop_
_entity.id
_entity.type
_entity.pdbx_description
1 polymer ?
#
loop_
_entity_poly.entity_id
_entity_poly.type
_entity_poly.pdbx_seq_one_letter_code
_entity_poly.pdbx_strand_id
1 'polypeptide(L)' 'QDYDEALPQIPIEQPQQVPLRRSIRERRHAIPYDYIVFLQEHEDDIGLTEDDPINFCQAMQSSNSQKWIDVMKDELST' A
#
# COMPACT_ATOMS: atom_id res chain seq x y z
N GLN A 1 28.92 36.46 16.79
CA GLN A 1 27.61 35.82 16.59
C GLN A 1 27.78 35.00 15.31
N ASP A 2 28.57 33.92 15.29
CA ASP A 2 28.54 32.69 16.09
C ASP A 2 27.15 32.05 16.10
N TYR A 3 26.85 31.37 14.99
CA TYR A 3 25.80 30.37 14.85
C TYR A 3 26.26 29.40 13.77
N ASP A 4 27.27 28.60 14.11
CA ASP A 4 27.57 27.34 13.43
C ASP A 4 27.13 26.23 14.39
N GLU A 5 25.80 26.15 14.63
CA GLU A 5 25.23 25.09 15.45
C GLU A 5 24.99 23.88 14.56
N ALA A 6 26.06 23.10 14.36
CA ALA A 6 25.98 21.81 13.69
C ALA A 6 25.07 20.87 14.52
N LEU A 7 23.92 20.52 13.96
CA LEU A 7 23.01 19.55 14.56
C LEU A 7 23.74 18.22 14.82
N PRO A 8 23.54 17.57 15.97
CA PRO A 8 24.16 16.28 16.24
C PRO A 8 23.70 15.28 15.17
N GLN A 9 24.67 14.71 14.45
CA GLN A 9 24.40 13.60 13.55
C GLN A 9 23.95 12.41 14.40
N ILE A 10 22.64 12.15 14.40
CA ILE A 10 22.07 10.94 14.98
C ILE A 10 22.73 9.77 14.22
N PRO A 11 23.42 8.83 14.89
CA PRO A 11 23.92 7.64 14.22
C PRO A 11 22.73 6.93 13.59
N ILE A 12 22.67 6.93 12.25
CA ILE A 12 21.72 6.09 11.52
C ILE A 12 22.20 4.66 11.79
N GLU A 13 21.53 3.95 12.69
CA GLU A 13 21.67 2.50 12.77
C GLU A 13 21.32 1.95 11.38
N GLN A 14 22.35 1.60 10.62
CA GLN A 14 22.15 0.84 9.40
C GLN A 14 21.44 -0.44 9.80
N PRO A 15 20.25 -0.76 9.25
CA PRO A 15 19.62 -2.03 9.55
C PRO A 15 20.62 -3.13 9.17
N GLN A 16 21.13 -3.86 10.16
CA GLN A 16 22.01 -4.99 9.93
C GLN A 16 21.33 -5.88 8.90
N GLN A 17 21.97 -6.06 7.74
CA GLN A 17 21.41 -6.79 6.62
C GLN A 17 21.33 -8.27 6.98
N VAL A 18 20.23 -8.65 7.65
CA VAL A 18 19.96 -10.05 7.98
C VAL A 18 19.77 -10.82 6.68
N PRO A 19 20.45 -11.96 6.47
CA PRO A 19 20.23 -12.78 5.29
C PRO A 19 18.78 -13.28 5.29
N LEU A 20 17.93 -12.67 4.44
CA LEU A 20 16.57 -13.11 4.26
C LEU A 20 16.59 -14.54 3.70
N ARG A 21 16.01 -15.49 4.43
CA ARG A 21 15.84 -16.86 3.93
C ARG A 21 14.88 -16.83 2.75
N ARG A 22 15.42 -17.06 1.56
CA ARG A 22 14.64 -17.19 0.32
C ARG A 22 13.97 -18.57 0.28
N SER A 23 12.78 -18.63 -0.30
CA SER A 23 12.12 -19.90 -0.60
C SER A 23 12.94 -20.70 -1.62
N ILE A 24 13.22 -21.97 -1.31
CA ILE A 24 13.88 -22.93 -2.20
C ILE A 24 12.87 -23.80 -2.99
N ARG A 25 11.57 -23.56 -2.81
CA ARG A 25 10.53 -24.35 -3.47
C ARG A 25 10.51 -24.05 -4.97
N GLU A 26 10.37 -25.09 -5.78
CA GLU A 26 10.12 -24.98 -7.21
C GLU A 26 8.87 -24.11 -7.47
N ARG A 27 9.04 -23.03 -8.24
CA ARG A 27 7.93 -22.17 -8.67
C ARG A 27 7.21 -22.84 -9.84
N ARG A 28 5.99 -23.32 -9.58
CA ARG A 28 5.08 -23.76 -10.64
C ARG A 28 4.29 -22.54 -11.14
N HIS A 29 4.01 -22.49 -12.44
CA HIS A 29 3.08 -21.51 -12.98
C HIS A 29 1.69 -21.80 -12.41
N ALA A 30 1.12 -20.82 -11.71
CA ALA A 30 -0.23 -20.91 -11.19
C ALA A 30 -1.29 -20.62 -12.27
N ILE A 31 -0.88 -19.96 -13.35
CA ILE A 31 -1.75 -19.48 -14.43
C ILE A 31 -1.51 -20.34 -15.68
N PRO A 32 -2.58 -20.90 -16.29
CA PRO A 32 -2.51 -21.63 -17.57
C PRO A 32 -1.97 -20.76 -18.72
N TYR A 33 -1.38 -21.40 -19.74
CA TYR A 33 -0.82 -20.70 -20.92
C TYR A 33 -1.89 -20.05 -21.82
N ASP A 34 -3.13 -20.52 -21.73
CA ASP A 34 -4.30 -20.05 -22.49
C ASP A 34 -5.15 -19.04 -21.70
N TYR A 35 -4.66 -18.57 -20.54
CA TYR A 35 -5.35 -17.56 -19.76
C TYR A 35 -5.31 -16.20 -20.47
N ILE A 36 -6.48 -15.65 -20.78
CA ILE A 36 -6.64 -14.30 -21.32
C ILE A 36 -6.79 -13.33 -20.15
N VAL A 37 -5.83 -12.41 -20.00
CA VAL A 37 -5.90 -11.32 -19.01
C VAL A 37 -6.72 -10.19 -19.60
N PHE A 38 -7.86 -9.87 -18.99
CA PHE A 38 -8.56 -8.62 -19.24
C PHE A 38 -7.95 -7.54 -18.35
N LEU A 39 -7.24 -6.59 -18.94
CA LEU A 39 -6.94 -5.32 -18.28
C LEU A 39 -8.24 -4.51 -18.33
N GLN A 40 -9.05 -4.62 -17.28
CA GLN A 40 -10.22 -3.77 -17.15
C GLN A 40 -9.75 -2.37 -16.73
N GLU A 41 -9.41 -1.54 -17.72
CA GLU A 41 -9.45 -0.10 -17.54
C GLU A 41 -10.93 0.26 -17.37
N HIS A 42 -11.29 0.74 -16.20
CA HIS A 42 -12.61 1.28 -15.93
C HIS A 42 -12.78 2.58 -16.76
N GLU A 43 -13.00 2.47 -18.06
CA GLU A 43 -13.42 3.61 -18.89
C GLU A 43 -14.93 3.81 -18.83
N ASP A 44 -15.70 2.75 -18.58
CA ASP A 44 -17.15 2.82 -18.60
C ASP A 44 -17.75 2.84 -17.20
N ASP A 45 -18.15 4.04 -16.81
CA ASP A 45 -19.04 4.44 -15.70
C ASP A 45 -20.44 3.80 -15.83
N ILE A 46 -20.52 2.49 -16.04
CA ILE A 46 -21.78 1.75 -16.07
C ILE A 46 -21.84 0.91 -14.80
N GLY A 47 -21.90 1.60 -13.66
CA GLY A 47 -22.15 0.95 -12.36
C GLY A 47 -21.33 1.44 -11.17
N LEU A 48 -20.49 2.47 -11.30
CA LEU A 48 -19.80 3.08 -10.15
C LEU A 48 -20.82 3.77 -9.23
N THR A 49 -21.36 3.03 -8.29
CA THR A 49 -21.94 3.65 -7.11
C THR A 49 -20.81 4.10 -6.20
N GLU A 50 -20.98 5.24 -5.52
CA GLU A 50 -20.05 5.77 -4.50
C GLU A 50 -19.65 4.71 -3.44
N ASP A 51 -20.46 3.66 -3.28
CA ASP A 51 -20.25 2.54 -2.36
C ASP A 51 -19.34 1.41 -2.89
N ASP A 52 -19.01 1.36 -4.19
CA ASP A 52 -18.16 0.32 -4.78
C ASP A 52 -16.99 0.94 -5.58
N PRO A 53 -15.98 1.50 -4.88
CA PRO A 53 -14.84 2.14 -5.53
C PRO A 53 -13.92 1.10 -6.19
N ILE A 54 -13.66 1.29 -7.48
CA ILE A 54 -12.91 0.33 -8.29
C ILE A 54 -11.40 0.61 -8.24
N ASN A 55 -11.02 1.85 -7.91
CA ASN A 55 -9.62 2.22 -7.69
C ASN A 55 -9.39 2.95 -6.36
N PHE A 56 -8.11 3.05 -6.00
CA PHE A 56 -7.68 3.68 -4.75
C PHE A 56 -8.12 5.14 -4.61
N CYS A 57 -8.02 5.92 -5.68
CA CYS A 57 -8.39 7.34 -5.65
C CYS A 57 -9.88 7.51 -5.33
N GLN A 58 -10.74 6.67 -5.92
CA GLN A 58 -12.18 6.64 -5.62
C GLN A 58 -12.43 6.22 -4.18
N ALA A 59 -11.78 5.17 -3.70
CA ALA A 59 -11.95 4.71 -2.32
C ALA A 59 -11.60 5.81 -1.31
N MET A 60 -10.51 6.54 -1.55
CA MET A 60 -10.08 7.65 -0.71
C MET A 60 -11.00 8.88 -0.79
N GLN A 61 -11.63 9.12 -1.94
CA GLN A 61 -12.57 10.23 -2.13
C GLN A 61 -13.99 9.90 -1.68
N SER A 62 -14.31 8.62 -1.48
CA SER A 62 -15.63 8.18 -1.02
C SER A 62 -15.98 8.74 0.36
N SER A 63 -17.27 8.93 0.59
CA SER A 63 -17.82 9.35 1.89
C SER A 63 -17.47 8.41 3.05
N ASN A 64 -17.10 7.15 2.76
CA ASN A 64 -16.76 6.13 3.74
C ASN A 64 -15.28 6.17 4.17
N SER A 65 -14.40 6.87 3.45
CA SER A 65 -12.97 6.90 3.75
C SER A 65 -12.66 7.40 5.16
N GLN A 66 -13.38 8.43 5.61
CA GLN A 66 -13.20 8.99 6.95
C GLN A 66 -13.59 7.99 8.04
N LYS A 67 -14.67 7.22 7.84
CA LYS A 67 -15.11 6.20 8.81
C LYS A 67 -14.04 5.12 8.99
N TRP A 68 -13.41 4.67 7.92
CA TRP A 68 -12.33 3.69 8.00
C TRP A 68 -11.10 4.24 8.73
N ILE A 69 -10.74 5.50 8.48
CA ILE A 69 -9.64 6.16 9.19
C ILE A 69 -9.93 6.23 10.69
N ASP A 70 -11.16 6.56 11.06
CA ASP A 70 -11.53 6.69 12.47
C ASP A 70 -11.55 5.33 13.18
N VAL A 71 -12.05 4.27 12.53
CA VAL A 71 -11.96 2.89 13.04
C VAL A 71 -10.50 2.46 13.22
N MET A 72 -9.64 2.71 12.23
CA MET A 72 -8.22 2.36 12.33
C MET A 72 -7.52 3.09 13.49
N LYS A 73 -7.91 4.34 13.77
CA LYS A 73 -7.39 5.08 14.93
C LYS A 73 -7.89 4.51 16.25
N ASP A 74 -9.17 4.15 16.33
CA ASP A 74 -9.78 3.56 17.52
C ASP A 74 -9.11 2.22 17.87
N GLU A 75 -8.94 1.35 16.88
CA GLU A 75 -8.22 0.07 17.00
C GLU A 75 -6.77 0.25 17.47
N LEU A 76 -6.04 1.23 16.91
CA LEU A 76 -4.65 1.52 17.32
C LEU A 76 -4.53 2.22 18.67
N SER A 77 -5.63 2.81 19.16
CA SER A 77 -5.69 3.47 20.47
C SER A 77 -6.08 2.52 21.61
N THR A 78 -6.39 1.25 21.28
CA THR A 78 -6.66 0.15 22.22
C THR A 78 -5.38 -0.53 22.66
#